data_AF-A0A3M3QEZ8-F1
#
_entry.id   AF-A0A3M3QEZ8-F1
#
_cell.length_a   1.000
_cell.length_b   1.000
_cell.length_c   1.000
_cell.angle_alpha   90.00
_cell.angle_beta   90.00
_cell.angle_gamma   90.00
#
_symmetry.space_group_name_H-M   'P 1'
#
loop_
_entity.id
_entity.type
_entity.pdbx_description
1 polymer ?
#
loop_
_entity_poly.entity_id
_entity_poly.type
_entity_poly.pdbx_seq_one_letter_code
_entity_poly.pdbx_strand_id
1 'polypeptide(L)'
;MCLVAGCATAAFDSAAGAGRGIAGPGYQRHALHRHGGHAHAARHRVHAFPVRPVPADCYCRIGGGVVDRVPPAPSPASCVSGSCGCLSAGGHGSGRYALHNFAEGSFCGALINGLNSNGLDRVVLVASLTVLSLTLFACILDAHLEARTAVLATSLSQANQELPHLAMHDNLTGLPNRVLLTERIEQAMARADETGGCFALMFMDLDGFKPVNDAFGHHTGDLLLRQVALRLRQNVNRHDTLARVGGDEFVLLIELDDQQDALTVAIRQVSEISNPFLIGEHQLQISLSIGICIYPGHGATQHELLVNADAAMYHTKAAGKNGHSFFDVSMNCNARNQLQLSQDLRTALRHKHFCLYYQPKFDALSGLPIGAEALLRWNHPERGLLGPDLFIAMAEKTGLIIQIGEWVLDEACRQMREWYTEGYSHWRISVNLSALQFRHSGLVATVADTLARHQLPANCLTLEITETTAMDDADASLGVLNRLSEMGLDLSIDDFGTGYSSLMYLKRLPANEIKIDRGFVRDLEHDTDDAAIVSAIVAVGQALNLRIVAEGVETTLQQRFLTHLGCDSLQGFLLGHPLPAEQFLEDIRAAESRIALDAQESEAKASAF
;
A
#
# COMPACT_ATOMS: atom_id res chain seq x y z
N MET A 1 21.11 -76.84 -11.58
CA MET A 1 20.20 -75.85 -10.94
C MET A 1 20.04 -74.70 -11.93
N CYS A 2 18.80 -74.43 -12.35
CA CYS A 2 18.29 -73.47 -13.37
C CYS A 2 18.75 -71.99 -13.19
N LEU A 3 19.02 -71.19 -14.24
CA LEU A 3 18.17 -70.40 -15.20
C LEU A 3 17.37 -69.22 -14.57
N VAL A 4 17.10 -68.02 -15.15
CA VAL A 4 17.58 -67.19 -16.29
C VAL A 4 16.68 -65.91 -16.42
N ALA A 5 17.29 -64.81 -16.92
CA ALA A 5 16.93 -63.63 -17.76
C ALA A 5 15.51 -63.09 -18.08
N GLY A 6 15.51 -61.80 -18.50
CA GLY A 6 14.75 -61.23 -19.64
C GLY A 6 14.29 -59.76 -19.42
N CYS A 7 14.93 -58.72 -19.97
CA CYS A 7 14.76 -58.10 -21.32
C CYS A 7 13.44 -57.28 -21.48
N ALA A 8 13.32 -56.17 -22.21
CA ALA A 8 14.20 -55.37 -23.09
C ALA A 8 13.38 -54.19 -23.68
N THR A 9 14.04 -53.02 -23.85
CA THR A 9 14.11 -52.11 -25.04
C THR A 9 12.93 -52.01 -26.04
N ALA A 10 12.68 -50.86 -26.70
CA ALA A 10 13.60 -50.12 -27.59
C ALA A 10 12.96 -48.74 -27.96
N ALA A 11 13.67 -47.61 -27.94
CA ALA A 11 14.66 -47.14 -28.95
C ALA A 11 13.96 -46.46 -30.14
N PHE A 12 14.40 -45.35 -30.74
CA PHE A 12 15.68 -44.64 -30.91
C PHE A 12 15.30 -43.42 -31.80
N ASP A 13 16.02 -42.31 -31.98
CA ASP A 13 17.39 -41.96 -31.65
C ASP A 13 17.65 -40.47 -31.94
N SER A 14 18.65 -39.94 -31.21
CA SER A 14 19.73 -39.02 -31.64
C SER A 14 19.43 -37.68 -32.33
N ALA A 15 20.23 -36.63 -32.25
CA ALA A 15 21.54 -36.36 -31.63
C ALA A 15 21.68 -34.82 -31.67
N ALA A 16 22.09 -34.16 -30.58
CA ALA A 16 23.49 -33.88 -30.20
C ALA A 16 24.15 -32.69 -30.93
N GLY A 17 24.80 -31.82 -30.15
CA GLY A 17 25.74 -30.77 -30.59
C GLY A 17 25.41 -29.38 -30.02
N ALA A 18 25.72 -29.06 -28.76
CA ALA A 18 27.03 -28.63 -28.23
C ALA A 18 27.57 -27.33 -28.87
N GLY A 19 27.79 -26.28 -28.05
CA GLY A 19 28.63 -25.14 -28.45
C GLY A 19 28.50 -23.89 -27.57
N ARG A 20 29.55 -23.61 -26.79
CA ARG A 20 29.77 -22.46 -25.88
C ARG A 20 30.05 -21.12 -26.61
N GLY A 21 29.97 -20.00 -25.86
CA GLY A 21 30.77 -18.77 -26.09
C GLY A 21 29.92 -17.48 -26.08
N ILE A 22 29.86 -16.67 -25.00
CA ILE A 22 30.76 -15.56 -24.57
C ILE A 22 30.65 -14.25 -25.41
N ALA A 23 30.44 -13.14 -24.68
CA ALA A 23 30.72 -11.71 -24.94
C ALA A 23 29.73 -10.84 -25.75
N GLY A 24 29.31 -9.70 -25.15
CA GLY A 24 28.78 -8.51 -25.84
C GLY A 24 29.91 -7.57 -26.30
N PRO A 25 29.75 -6.24 -26.41
CA PRO A 25 28.54 -5.39 -26.45
C PRO A 25 28.48 -4.49 -27.72
N GLY A 26 27.42 -3.70 -27.90
CA GLY A 26 27.31 -2.75 -29.02
C GLY A 26 26.33 -1.60 -28.79
N TYR A 27 26.89 -0.43 -28.51
CA TYR A 27 26.29 0.91 -28.54
C TYR A 27 25.65 1.23 -29.90
N GLN A 28 24.48 1.91 -29.94
CA GLN A 28 24.30 3.04 -30.85
C GLN A 28 23.12 3.96 -30.48
N ARG A 29 23.43 5.26 -30.52
CA ARG A 29 22.57 6.44 -30.32
C ARG A 29 21.74 6.76 -31.57
N HIS A 30 20.58 7.39 -31.35
CA HIS A 30 19.99 8.56 -32.04
C HIS A 30 18.46 8.40 -32.07
N ALA A 31 17.69 9.23 -31.37
CA ALA A 31 17.41 10.65 -31.56
C ALA A 31 16.23 10.93 -32.51
N LEU A 32 15.23 11.57 -31.89
CA LEU A 32 14.40 12.67 -32.40
C LEU A 32 13.26 12.41 -33.40
N HIS A 33 12.10 12.83 -32.89
CA HIS A 33 11.07 13.67 -33.49
C HIS A 33 9.83 13.05 -34.14
N ARG A 34 8.72 13.33 -33.42
CA ARG A 34 7.46 13.96 -33.88
C ARG A 34 6.87 13.44 -35.20
N HIS A 35 5.64 12.95 -35.10
CA HIS A 35 4.56 13.50 -35.92
C HIS A 35 3.22 13.37 -35.22
N GLY A 36 2.52 14.51 -35.10
CA GLY A 36 1.08 14.55 -34.91
C GLY A 36 0.36 14.61 -36.25
N GLY A 37 -0.93 14.29 -36.20
CA GLY A 37 -1.96 15.07 -36.89
C GLY A 37 -2.35 14.67 -38.32
N HIS A 38 -3.55 14.09 -38.39
CA HIS A 38 -4.59 14.31 -39.40
C HIS A 38 -4.61 13.54 -40.74
N ALA A 39 -5.58 12.61 -40.78
CA ALA A 39 -6.80 12.66 -41.59
C ALA A 39 -6.81 12.30 -43.10
N HIS A 40 -7.94 11.67 -43.44
CA HIS A 40 -8.62 11.54 -44.72
C HIS A 40 -8.31 10.36 -45.68
N ALA A 41 -9.23 9.37 -45.60
CA ALA A 41 -10.22 9.02 -46.63
C ALA A 41 -9.77 8.53 -48.04
N ALA A 42 -10.37 7.37 -48.36
CA ALA A 42 -11.05 7.03 -49.63
C ALA A 42 -10.34 6.14 -50.67
N ARG A 43 -11.01 4.99 -50.91
CA ARG A 43 -11.37 4.36 -52.20
C ARG A 43 -10.34 3.49 -52.97
N HIS A 44 -10.68 2.20 -52.98
CA HIS A 44 -10.96 1.31 -54.13
C HIS A 44 -9.89 0.85 -55.15
N ARG A 45 -9.87 -0.50 -55.31
CA ARG A 45 -9.64 -1.39 -56.49
C ARG A 45 -8.29 -2.16 -56.50
N VAL A 46 -8.27 -3.48 -56.30
CA VAL A 46 -8.69 -4.67 -57.11
C VAL A 46 -7.59 -5.18 -58.06
N HIS A 47 -7.17 -6.44 -57.85
CA HIS A 47 -6.85 -7.54 -58.80
C HIS A 47 -6.07 -8.64 -58.01
N ALA A 48 -6.21 -9.96 -58.14
CA ALA A 48 -7.10 -10.85 -58.88
C ALA A 48 -6.97 -12.31 -58.32
N PHE A 49 -8.03 -13.09 -58.58
CA PHE A 49 -8.34 -14.54 -58.45
C PHE A 49 -7.28 -15.56 -58.91
N PRO A 50 -7.39 -16.92 -58.65
CA PRO A 50 -8.54 -17.77 -59.06
C PRO A 50 -8.96 -18.97 -58.13
N VAL A 51 -10.28 -19.27 -57.94
CA VAL A 51 -11.16 -20.30 -58.64
C VAL A 51 -11.11 -21.67 -57.92
N ARG A 52 -12.15 -22.46 -57.57
CA ARG A 52 -13.64 -22.58 -57.67
C ARG A 52 -14.01 -24.01 -57.09
N PRO A 53 -15.25 -24.58 -57.09
CA PRO A 53 -16.42 -24.29 -56.23
C PRO A 53 -17.34 -25.53 -55.85
N VAL A 54 -18.57 -25.25 -55.35
CA VAL A 54 -19.90 -25.97 -55.51
C VAL A 54 -20.29 -27.03 -54.44
N PRO A 55 -21.60 -27.31 -54.15
CA PRO A 55 -22.87 -26.54 -53.95
C PRO A 55 -23.64 -26.98 -52.65
N ALA A 56 -24.92 -26.67 -52.33
CA ALA A 56 -25.88 -25.57 -52.46
C ALA A 56 -27.16 -25.99 -51.68
N ASP A 57 -27.90 -24.99 -51.20
CA ASP A 57 -29.19 -25.07 -50.52
C ASP A 57 -30.37 -25.53 -51.38
N CYS A 58 -31.42 -26.05 -50.73
CA CYS A 58 -32.81 -25.99 -51.21
C CYS A 58 -33.79 -25.74 -50.04
N TYR A 59 -34.58 -24.67 -50.15
CA TYR A 59 -35.71 -24.27 -49.30
C TYR A 59 -37.04 -24.71 -49.93
N CYS A 60 -38.09 -24.95 -49.12
CA CYS A 60 -39.50 -24.85 -49.56
C CYS A 60 -40.51 -24.56 -48.41
N ARG A 61 -40.73 -23.26 -48.13
CA ARG A 61 -41.95 -22.41 -48.08
C ARG A 61 -43.38 -22.87 -47.62
N ILE A 62 -44.03 -21.93 -46.87
CA ILE A 62 -45.48 -21.56 -46.67
C ILE A 62 -46.30 -22.42 -45.65
N GLY A 63 -47.10 -21.93 -44.68
CA GLY A 63 -47.52 -20.59 -44.22
C GLY A 63 -48.96 -20.60 -43.62
N GLY A 64 -49.17 -19.96 -42.44
CA GLY A 64 -50.42 -19.26 -42.03
C GLY A 64 -51.46 -19.95 -41.10
N GLY A 65 -51.81 -19.31 -39.95
CA GLY A 65 -53.19 -19.35 -39.39
C GLY A 65 -53.42 -19.56 -37.86
N VAL A 66 -53.35 -18.47 -37.07
CA VAL A 66 -54.14 -18.02 -35.87
C VAL A 66 -54.77 -19.02 -34.85
N VAL A 67 -54.48 -18.82 -33.54
CA VAL A 67 -55.39 -18.52 -32.38
C VAL A 67 -54.85 -19.07 -31.03
N ASP A 68 -54.91 -18.20 -30.02
CA ASP A 68 -54.62 -18.26 -28.57
C ASP A 68 -54.73 -19.60 -27.79
N ARG A 69 -53.75 -19.85 -26.88
CA ARG A 69 -53.89 -19.77 -25.40
C ARG A 69 -52.71 -20.45 -24.64
N VAL A 70 -52.06 -19.67 -23.77
CA VAL A 70 -51.53 -19.93 -22.40
C VAL A 70 -50.63 -21.18 -22.12
N PRO A 71 -49.50 -21.04 -21.37
CA PRO A 71 -48.44 -22.06 -21.20
C PRO A 71 -48.72 -22.97 -19.96
N PRO A 72 -47.99 -24.09 -19.66
CA PRO A 72 -46.54 -24.09 -19.38
C PRO A 72 -45.72 -25.31 -19.85
N ALA A 73 -44.43 -25.06 -20.05
CA ALA A 73 -43.32 -26.02 -19.89
C ALA A 73 -42.86 -25.99 -18.40
N PRO A 74 -42.00 -26.90 -17.88
CA PRO A 74 -41.18 -27.84 -18.63
C PRO A 74 -41.16 -29.28 -18.08
N SER A 75 -40.59 -30.14 -18.91
CA SER A 75 -39.93 -31.38 -18.54
C SER A 75 -38.86 -31.16 -17.46
N PRO A 76 -38.40 -32.25 -16.82
CA PRO A 76 -37.07 -32.67 -17.20
C PRO A 76 -37.03 -34.13 -17.65
N ALA A 77 -36.22 -34.35 -18.68
CA ALA A 77 -35.73 -35.65 -19.10
C ALA A 77 -34.74 -36.20 -18.08
N SER A 78 -34.74 -37.51 -17.87
CA SER A 78 -33.53 -38.35 -17.74
C SER A 78 -33.98 -39.80 -17.59
N CYS A 79 -33.77 -40.62 -18.61
CA CYS A 79 -32.64 -41.57 -18.61
C CYS A 79 -32.77 -42.64 -17.51
N VAL A 80 -33.58 -43.67 -17.78
CA VAL A 80 -33.29 -45.04 -17.31
C VAL A 80 -33.42 -45.98 -18.51
N SER A 81 -32.42 -45.90 -19.39
CA SER A 81 -32.07 -47.01 -20.27
C SER A 81 -31.20 -47.97 -19.46
N GLY A 82 -31.77 -49.07 -19.01
CA GLY A 82 -30.98 -50.18 -18.48
C GLY A 82 -31.61 -50.87 -17.29
N SER A 83 -32.63 -51.70 -17.55
CA SER A 83 -32.87 -52.96 -16.82
C SER A 83 -34.28 -53.50 -17.13
N CYS A 84 -34.53 -53.85 -18.39
CA CYS A 84 -35.65 -54.76 -18.70
C CYS A 84 -35.33 -55.53 -20.00
N GLY A 85 -34.21 -56.24 -19.96
CA GLY A 85 -33.68 -57.00 -21.09
C GLY A 85 -33.07 -58.30 -20.63
N CYS A 86 -33.71 -59.02 -19.70
CA CYS A 86 -33.36 -60.38 -19.29
C CYS A 86 -34.54 -60.99 -18.51
N LEU A 87 -35.66 -61.29 -19.18
CA LEU A 87 -36.66 -62.28 -18.72
C LEU A 87 -37.72 -62.66 -19.77
N SER A 88 -37.72 -62.04 -20.95
CA SER A 88 -38.59 -62.44 -22.09
C SER A 88 -37.88 -63.29 -23.17
N ALA A 89 -36.71 -63.86 -22.86
CA ALA A 89 -35.89 -64.61 -23.82
C ALA A 89 -35.89 -66.15 -23.62
N GLY A 90 -36.88 -66.70 -22.90
CA GLY A 90 -36.95 -68.14 -22.58
C GLY A 90 -38.11 -68.94 -23.19
N GLY A 91 -39.13 -68.30 -23.77
CA GLY A 91 -40.42 -68.98 -24.02
C GLY A 91 -40.91 -69.09 -25.47
N HIS A 92 -40.36 -68.31 -26.41
CA HIS A 92 -40.96 -68.20 -27.77
C HIS A 92 -40.00 -68.49 -28.94
N GLY A 93 -38.77 -68.94 -28.67
CA GLY A 93 -37.82 -69.43 -29.69
C GLY A 93 -37.71 -70.96 -29.81
N SER A 94 -38.16 -71.71 -28.79
CA SER A 94 -37.88 -73.13 -28.62
C SER A 94 -38.95 -74.08 -29.19
N GLY A 95 -40.08 -73.55 -29.68
CA GLY A 95 -41.19 -74.33 -30.21
C GLY A 95 -41.17 -74.56 -31.73
N ARG A 96 -40.32 -73.83 -32.48
CA ARG A 96 -40.25 -73.91 -33.96
C ARG A 96 -39.08 -74.70 -34.52
N TYR A 97 -38.14 -75.14 -33.68
CA TYR A 97 -36.98 -75.95 -34.10
C TYR A 97 -37.13 -77.46 -33.85
N ALA A 98 -38.30 -77.91 -33.38
CA ALA A 98 -38.60 -79.32 -33.07
C ALA A 98 -39.72 -79.95 -33.93
N LEU A 99 -39.97 -79.43 -35.14
CA LEU A 99 -41.08 -79.91 -36.01
C LEU A 99 -40.64 -80.39 -37.40
N HIS A 100 -39.35 -80.63 -37.60
CA HIS A 100 -38.82 -81.09 -38.89
C HIS A 100 -37.93 -82.34 -38.70
N ASN A 101 -38.48 -83.40 -38.09
CA ASN A 101 -38.03 -84.81 -38.19
C ASN A 101 -38.88 -85.72 -37.28
N PHE A 102 -40.15 -85.92 -37.62
CA PHE A 102 -40.92 -87.04 -37.08
C PHE A 102 -41.07 -88.11 -38.16
N ALA A 103 -40.62 -89.32 -37.86
CA ALA A 103 -40.74 -90.48 -38.74
C ALA A 103 -42.22 -90.92 -38.84
N GLU A 104 -42.67 -91.31 -40.05
CA GLU A 104 -44.01 -91.87 -40.27
C GLU A 104 -44.22 -93.10 -39.38
N GLY A 105 -45.18 -93.01 -38.45
CA GLY A 105 -45.44 -94.00 -37.40
C GLY A 105 -45.24 -93.50 -35.95
N SER A 106 -44.85 -92.25 -35.73
CA SER A 106 -44.66 -91.66 -34.39
C SER A 106 -46.00 -91.45 -33.67
N PHE A 107 -46.20 -92.12 -32.52
CA PHE A 107 -47.42 -92.05 -31.70
C PHE A 107 -47.30 -90.96 -30.62
N CYS A 108 -48.25 -90.03 -30.56
CA CYS A 108 -48.34 -89.02 -29.49
C CYS A 108 -48.98 -89.64 -28.23
N GLY A 109 -48.14 -89.99 -27.24
CA GLY A 109 -48.60 -90.58 -25.96
C GLY A 109 -49.38 -89.63 -25.04
N ALA A 110 -49.56 -88.36 -25.41
CA ALA A 110 -50.21 -87.34 -24.57
C ALA A 110 -51.75 -87.28 -24.71
N LEU A 111 -52.36 -88.12 -25.54
CA LEU A 111 -53.79 -88.05 -25.86
C LEU A 111 -54.68 -89.07 -25.12
N ILE A 112 -54.12 -89.91 -24.24
CA ILE A 112 -54.93 -90.92 -23.53
C ILE A 112 -55.00 -90.68 -22.01
N ASN A 113 -53.99 -90.02 -21.40
CA ASN A 113 -54.10 -89.49 -20.04
C ASN A 113 -53.53 -88.07 -20.05
N GLY A 114 -54.41 -87.06 -20.10
CA GLY A 114 -54.03 -85.66 -20.05
C GLY A 114 -53.10 -85.38 -18.86
N LEU A 115 -52.18 -84.42 -19.03
CA LEU A 115 -51.29 -83.98 -17.96
C LEU A 115 -52.09 -83.73 -16.68
N ASN A 116 -51.85 -84.54 -15.66
CA ASN A 116 -52.55 -84.43 -14.38
C ASN A 116 -52.18 -83.08 -13.75
N SER A 117 -53.13 -82.15 -13.71
CA SER A 117 -52.92 -80.76 -13.25
C SER A 117 -52.84 -80.63 -11.72
N ASN A 118 -52.72 -81.74 -10.99
CA ASN A 118 -52.66 -81.75 -9.54
C ASN A 118 -51.35 -81.12 -9.04
N GLY A 119 -51.36 -79.81 -8.84
CA GLY A 119 -50.32 -79.05 -8.15
C GLY A 119 -49.59 -78.00 -8.99
N LEU A 120 -49.59 -78.12 -10.33
CA LEU A 120 -48.94 -77.13 -11.20
C LEU A 120 -49.70 -75.79 -11.19
N ASP A 121 -51.02 -75.84 -11.16
CA ASP A 121 -51.91 -74.69 -11.00
C ASP A 121 -51.62 -73.91 -9.71
N ARG A 122 -51.40 -74.62 -8.61
CA ARG A 122 -51.04 -74.05 -7.30
C ARG A 122 -49.63 -73.46 -7.30
N VAL A 123 -48.65 -74.14 -7.92
CA VAL A 123 -47.27 -73.63 -8.01
C VAL A 123 -47.22 -72.35 -8.86
N VAL A 124 -47.92 -72.32 -10.00
CA VAL A 124 -47.99 -71.12 -10.84
C VAL A 124 -48.71 -69.99 -10.11
N LEU A 125 -49.84 -70.26 -9.42
CA LEU A 125 -50.56 -69.25 -8.64
C LEU A 125 -49.70 -68.67 -7.51
N VAL A 126 -48.99 -69.51 -6.76
CA VAL A 126 -48.10 -69.08 -5.68
C VAL A 126 -46.90 -68.30 -6.24
N ALA A 127 -46.31 -68.75 -7.34
CA ALA A 127 -45.22 -68.04 -8.00
C ALA A 127 -45.67 -66.67 -8.53
N SER A 128 -46.84 -66.59 -9.16
CA SER A 128 -47.39 -65.32 -9.64
C SER A 128 -47.72 -64.37 -8.49
N LEU A 129 -48.34 -64.85 -7.41
CA LEU A 129 -48.67 -64.03 -6.24
C LEU A 129 -47.43 -63.55 -5.48
N THR A 130 -46.39 -64.39 -5.37
CA THR A 130 -45.13 -64.01 -4.73
C THR A 130 -44.41 -62.94 -5.54
N VAL A 131 -44.32 -63.10 -6.86
CA VAL A 131 -43.77 -62.06 -7.75
C VAL A 131 -44.58 -60.78 -7.64
N LEU A 132 -45.92 -60.84 -7.69
CA LEU A 132 -46.76 -59.65 -7.58
C LEU A 132 -46.57 -58.92 -6.25
N SER A 133 -46.46 -59.68 -5.15
CA SER A 133 -46.25 -59.14 -3.80
C SER A 133 -44.87 -58.50 -3.66
N LEU A 134 -43.82 -59.14 -4.21
CA LEU A 134 -42.47 -58.58 -4.27
C LEU A 134 -42.42 -57.30 -5.09
N THR A 135 -43.09 -57.26 -6.25
CA THR A 135 -43.16 -56.06 -7.08
C THR A 135 -43.92 -54.92 -6.39
N LEU A 136 -45.04 -55.23 -5.72
CA LEU A 136 -45.81 -54.24 -4.99
C LEU A 136 -45.01 -53.68 -3.81
N PHE A 137 -44.30 -54.54 -3.09
CA PHE A 137 -43.43 -54.13 -1.99
C PHE A 137 -42.28 -53.25 -2.48
N ALA A 138 -41.65 -53.59 -3.61
CA ALA A 138 -40.62 -52.77 -4.22
C ALA A 138 -41.16 -51.38 -4.62
N CYS A 139 -42.33 -51.31 -5.28
CA CYS A 139 -42.98 -50.03 -5.62
C CYS A 139 -43.29 -49.18 -4.38
N ILE A 140 -43.75 -49.79 -3.30
CA ILE A 140 -44.07 -49.08 -2.04
C ILE A 140 -42.79 -48.55 -1.39
N LEU A 141 -41.70 -49.34 -1.37
CA LEU A 141 -40.41 -48.87 -0.87
C LEU A 141 -39.87 -47.71 -1.71
N ASP A 142 -39.97 -47.80 -3.03
CA ASP A 142 -39.50 -46.75 -3.94
C ASP A 142 -40.25 -45.44 -3.71
N ALA A 143 -41.59 -45.50 -3.62
CA ALA A 143 -42.43 -44.35 -3.30
C ALA A 143 -42.12 -43.74 -1.92
N HIS A 144 -41.81 -44.58 -0.91
CA HIS A 144 -41.40 -44.10 0.41
C HIS A 144 -40.02 -43.46 0.40
N LEU A 145 -39.08 -43.98 -0.40
CA LEU A 145 -37.75 -43.41 -0.57
C LEU A 145 -37.84 -42.06 -1.27
N GLU A 146 -38.59 -41.95 -2.37
CA GLU A 146 -38.83 -40.69 -3.10
C GLU A 146 -39.46 -39.62 -2.21
N ALA A 147 -40.47 -39.99 -1.40
CA ALA A 147 -41.09 -39.05 -0.48
C ALA A 147 -40.11 -38.54 0.59
N ARG A 148 -39.24 -39.41 1.13
CA ARG A 148 -38.23 -39.03 2.12
C ARG A 148 -37.13 -38.16 1.50
N THR A 149 -36.66 -38.49 0.29
CA THR A 149 -35.64 -37.70 -0.41
C THR A 149 -36.16 -36.33 -0.81
N ALA A 150 -37.42 -36.21 -1.24
CA ALA A 150 -38.05 -34.93 -1.54
C ALA A 150 -38.14 -34.02 -0.30
N VAL A 151 -38.55 -34.56 0.85
CA VAL A 151 -38.60 -33.80 2.11
C VAL A 151 -37.19 -33.40 2.57
N LEU A 152 -36.20 -34.31 2.47
CA LEU A 152 -34.81 -34.00 2.81
C LEU A 152 -34.21 -32.93 1.88
N ALA A 153 -34.45 -33.02 0.57
CA ALA A 153 -33.98 -32.05 -0.42
C ALA A 153 -34.61 -30.67 -0.19
N THR A 154 -35.89 -30.63 0.17
CA THR A 154 -36.59 -29.38 0.48
C THR A 154 -36.05 -28.75 1.78
N SER A 155 -35.83 -29.57 2.83
CA SER A 155 -35.25 -29.10 4.10
C SER A 155 -33.79 -28.65 3.94
N LEU A 156 -33.01 -29.33 3.10
CA LEU A 156 -31.63 -28.95 2.78
C LEU A 156 -31.58 -27.68 1.91
N SER A 157 -32.53 -27.51 0.98
CA SER A 157 -32.71 -26.28 0.21
C SER A 157 -33.09 -25.09 1.11
N GLN A 158 -34.01 -25.27 2.06
CA GLN A 158 -34.39 -24.25 3.03
C GLN A 158 -33.24 -23.89 3.99
N ALA A 159 -32.49 -24.88 4.49
CA ALA A 159 -31.30 -24.64 5.31
C ALA A 159 -30.18 -23.95 4.51
N ASN A 160 -30.08 -24.20 3.20
CA ASN A 160 -29.13 -23.54 2.30
C ASN A 160 -29.49 -22.09 1.95
N GLN A 161 -30.70 -21.60 2.25
CA GLN A 161 -31.08 -20.22 1.94
C GLN A 161 -30.43 -19.18 2.88
N GLU A 162 -29.99 -19.57 4.08
CA GLU A 162 -29.29 -18.69 5.03
C GLU A 162 -27.76 -18.64 4.81
N LEU A 163 -27.18 -19.67 4.18
CA LEU A 163 -25.75 -19.77 3.88
C LEU A 163 -25.21 -18.66 2.96
N PRO A 164 -25.88 -18.24 1.86
CA PRO A 164 -25.33 -17.18 1.01
C PRO A 164 -25.24 -15.83 1.73
N HIS A 165 -26.15 -15.52 2.65
CA HIS A 165 -26.09 -14.25 3.39
C HIS A 165 -24.87 -14.21 4.33
N LEU A 166 -24.56 -15.32 5.02
CA LEU A 166 -23.38 -15.46 5.90
C LEU A 166 -22.05 -15.55 5.13
N ALA A 167 -22.06 -16.05 3.89
CA ALA A 167 -20.88 -16.12 3.05
C ALA A 167 -20.50 -14.78 2.40
N MET A 168 -21.44 -13.84 2.31
CA MET A 168 -21.32 -12.60 1.52
C MET A 168 -21.32 -11.30 2.35
N HIS A 169 -21.53 -11.36 3.66
CA HIS A 169 -21.52 -10.20 4.56
C HIS A 169 -20.49 -10.36 5.68
N ASP A 170 -20.02 -9.24 6.21
CA ASP A 170 -19.19 -9.15 7.41
C ASP A 170 -20.04 -9.33 8.66
N ASN A 171 -19.68 -10.29 9.52
CA ASN A 171 -20.48 -10.63 10.71
C ASN A 171 -20.52 -9.51 11.76
N LEU A 172 -19.52 -8.62 11.78
CA LEU A 172 -19.44 -7.57 12.78
C LEU A 172 -20.30 -6.35 12.41
N THR A 173 -20.20 -5.89 11.16
CA THR A 173 -20.87 -4.67 10.67
C THR A 173 -22.15 -4.94 9.87
N GLY A 174 -22.35 -6.16 9.37
CA GLY A 174 -23.44 -6.52 8.46
C GLY A 174 -23.29 -5.98 7.04
N LEU A 175 -22.17 -5.31 6.73
CA LEU A 175 -21.88 -4.82 5.38
C LEU A 175 -21.48 -5.97 4.45
N PRO A 176 -21.63 -5.83 3.13
CA PRO A 176 -20.96 -6.67 2.13
C PRO A 176 -19.49 -6.95 2.50
N ASN A 177 -19.06 -8.20 2.35
CA ASN A 177 -17.67 -8.57 2.53
C ASN A 177 -16.89 -8.51 1.20
N ARG A 178 -15.62 -8.90 1.21
CA ARG A 178 -14.74 -8.91 0.02
C ARG A 178 -15.31 -9.73 -1.15
N VAL A 179 -16.05 -10.81 -0.88
CA VAL A 179 -16.64 -11.67 -1.92
C VAL A 179 -17.75 -10.91 -2.65
N LEU A 180 -18.71 -10.36 -1.91
CA LEU A 180 -19.83 -9.62 -2.51
C LEU A 180 -19.36 -8.31 -3.17
N LEU A 181 -18.37 -7.62 -2.59
CA LEU A 181 -17.76 -6.45 -3.20
C LEU A 181 -17.17 -6.78 -4.58
N THR A 182 -16.49 -7.92 -4.70
CA THR A 182 -15.87 -8.36 -5.95
C THR A 182 -16.92 -8.55 -7.04
N GLU A 183 -17.98 -9.27 -6.73
CA GLU A 183 -19.10 -9.47 -7.66
C GLU A 183 -19.74 -8.14 -8.09
N ARG A 184 -19.88 -7.19 -7.17
CA ARG A 184 -20.46 -5.86 -7.45
C ARG A 184 -19.58 -5.01 -8.36
N ILE A 185 -18.26 -5.08 -8.21
CA ILE A 185 -17.33 -4.36 -9.10
C ILE A 185 -17.39 -4.96 -10.51
N GLU A 186 -17.40 -6.28 -10.65
CA GLU A 186 -17.53 -6.94 -11.96
C GLU A 186 -18.84 -6.56 -12.66
N GLN A 187 -19.96 -6.54 -11.93
CA GLN A 187 -21.24 -6.08 -12.45
C GLN A 187 -21.21 -4.60 -12.88
N ALA A 188 -20.57 -3.73 -12.11
CA ALA A 188 -20.43 -2.31 -12.44
C ALA A 188 -19.55 -2.08 -13.68
N MET A 189 -18.45 -2.83 -13.83
CA MET A 189 -17.59 -2.80 -15.02
C MET A 189 -18.35 -3.22 -16.27
N ALA A 190 -19.05 -4.37 -16.21
CA ALA A 190 -19.83 -4.86 -17.35
C ALA A 190 -20.90 -3.83 -17.79
N ARG A 191 -21.60 -3.21 -16.84
CA ARG A 191 -22.57 -2.15 -17.14
C ARG A 191 -21.92 -0.92 -17.76
N ALA A 192 -20.82 -0.43 -17.18
CA ALA A 192 -20.12 0.74 -17.69
C ALA A 192 -19.62 0.53 -19.13
N ASP A 193 -19.13 -0.67 -19.44
CA ASP A 193 -18.69 -1.05 -20.79
C ASP A 193 -19.86 -1.14 -21.79
N GLU A 194 -21.04 -1.58 -21.35
CA GLU A 194 -22.23 -1.70 -22.19
C GLU A 194 -22.93 -0.35 -22.44
N THR A 195 -23.10 0.47 -21.40
CA THR A 195 -23.92 1.70 -21.45
C THR A 195 -23.12 2.99 -21.60
N GLY A 196 -21.78 2.93 -21.53
CA GLY A 196 -20.90 4.10 -21.63
C GLY A 196 -20.88 4.99 -20.38
N GLY A 197 -21.01 4.37 -19.19
CA GLY A 197 -21.01 5.07 -17.89
C GLY A 197 -19.64 5.08 -17.18
N CYS A 198 -19.58 5.69 -16.00
CA CYS A 198 -18.40 5.63 -15.12
C CYS A 198 -18.81 5.35 -13.67
N PHE A 199 -17.87 4.84 -12.88
CA PHE A 199 -18.07 4.62 -11.45
C PHE A 199 -16.79 4.94 -10.69
N ALA A 200 -16.92 5.30 -9.41
CA ALA A 200 -15.78 5.43 -8.51
C ALA A 200 -15.71 4.26 -7.52
N LEU A 201 -14.48 3.85 -7.25
CA LEU A 201 -14.10 2.94 -6.18
C LEU A 201 -13.27 3.73 -5.16
N MET A 202 -13.76 3.81 -3.93
CA MET A 202 -13.12 4.51 -2.83
C MET A 202 -12.62 3.50 -1.80
N PHE A 203 -11.31 3.39 -1.65
CA PHE A 203 -10.69 2.59 -0.59
C PHE A 203 -10.47 3.48 0.63
N MET A 204 -10.97 3.06 1.79
CA MET A 204 -11.06 3.89 2.99
C MET A 204 -10.46 3.15 4.18
N ASP A 205 -9.66 3.86 4.97
CA ASP A 205 -9.01 3.31 6.17
C ASP A 205 -9.11 4.29 7.34
N LEU A 206 -9.40 3.74 8.54
CA LEU A 206 -9.57 4.53 9.76
C LEU A 206 -8.23 4.85 10.43
N ASP A 207 -7.86 6.12 10.35
CA ASP A 207 -6.68 6.63 11.04
C ASP A 207 -6.89 6.61 12.56
N GLY A 208 -5.96 6.00 13.28
CA GLY A 208 -5.98 5.97 14.75
C GLY A 208 -6.81 4.84 15.35
N PHE A 209 -7.30 3.89 14.55
CA PHE A 209 -8.06 2.74 15.07
C PHE A 209 -7.22 1.81 15.96
N LYS A 210 -5.96 1.55 15.60
CA LYS A 210 -5.08 0.68 16.40
C LYS A 210 -4.83 1.21 17.83
N PRO A 211 -4.45 2.49 18.04
CA PRO A 211 -4.38 3.08 19.37
C PRO A 211 -5.66 2.91 20.22
N VAL A 212 -6.85 2.97 19.59
CA VAL A 212 -8.12 2.74 20.29
C VAL A 212 -8.22 1.29 20.79
N ASN A 213 -7.86 0.30 19.97
CA ASN A 213 -7.83 -1.10 20.40
C ASN A 213 -6.82 -1.33 21.52
N ASP A 214 -5.64 -0.73 21.42
CA ASP A 214 -4.57 -0.90 22.40
C ASP A 214 -4.94 -0.26 23.75
N ALA A 215 -5.66 0.87 23.74
CA ALA A 215 -6.05 1.60 24.96
C ALA A 215 -7.36 1.11 25.60
N PHE A 216 -8.39 0.80 24.80
CA PHE A 216 -9.75 0.51 25.29
C PHE A 216 -10.21 -0.93 25.03
N GLY A 217 -9.34 -1.75 24.43
CA GLY A 217 -9.59 -3.16 24.11
C GLY A 217 -10.44 -3.37 22.86
N HIS A 218 -10.35 -4.60 22.31
CA HIS A 218 -11.01 -4.98 21.06
C HIS A 218 -12.55 -4.85 21.10
N HIS A 219 -13.18 -5.02 22.25
CA HIS A 219 -14.64 -4.85 22.36
C HIS A 219 -15.09 -3.42 22.02
N THR A 220 -14.35 -2.42 22.49
CA THR A 220 -14.61 -1.01 22.19
C THR A 220 -14.34 -0.71 20.72
N GLY A 221 -13.27 -1.29 20.16
CA GLY A 221 -12.97 -1.22 18.73
C GLY A 221 -14.08 -1.81 17.86
N ASP A 222 -14.66 -2.94 18.24
CA ASP A 222 -15.76 -3.57 17.52
C ASP A 222 -17.02 -2.70 17.51
N LEU A 223 -17.33 -2.05 18.64
CA LEU A 223 -18.43 -1.08 18.72
C LEU A 223 -18.18 0.16 17.85
N LEU A 224 -16.94 0.65 17.85
CA LEU A 224 -16.53 1.77 17.00
C LEU A 224 -16.70 1.42 15.51
N LEU A 225 -16.25 0.24 15.07
CA LEU A 225 -16.41 -0.23 13.69
C LEU A 225 -17.89 -0.31 13.26
N ARG A 226 -18.77 -0.77 14.15
CA ARG A 226 -20.23 -0.76 13.88
C ARG A 226 -20.77 0.66 13.70
N GLN A 227 -20.35 1.60 14.54
CA GLN A 227 -20.79 3.00 14.41
C GLN A 227 -20.24 3.67 13.16
N VAL A 228 -18.97 3.42 12.82
CA VAL A 228 -18.37 3.88 11.56
C VAL A 228 -19.15 3.33 10.38
N ALA A 229 -19.44 2.03 10.34
CA ALA A 229 -20.22 1.41 9.26
C ALA A 229 -21.60 2.07 9.09
N LEU A 230 -22.30 2.34 10.20
CA LEU A 230 -23.59 3.04 10.18
C LEU A 230 -23.45 4.46 9.62
N ARG A 231 -22.45 5.21 10.08
CA ARG A 231 -22.23 6.61 9.71
C ARG A 231 -21.81 6.76 8.23
N LEU A 232 -20.94 5.87 7.75
CA LEU A 232 -20.59 5.77 6.32
C LEU A 232 -21.82 5.44 5.47
N ARG A 233 -22.68 4.51 5.94
CA ARG A 233 -23.88 4.07 5.21
C ARG A 233 -24.96 5.13 5.12
N GLN A 234 -25.08 6.02 6.10
CA GLN A 234 -26.04 7.13 6.08
C GLN A 234 -25.75 8.15 4.97
N ASN A 235 -24.49 8.20 4.51
CA ASN A 235 -24.01 9.16 3.52
C ASN A 235 -23.80 8.54 2.14
N VAL A 236 -24.53 7.48 1.79
CA VAL A 236 -24.49 6.87 0.46
C VAL A 236 -25.89 6.48 -0.01
N ASN A 237 -26.10 6.42 -1.31
CA ASN A 237 -27.39 6.04 -1.88
C ASN A 237 -27.66 4.54 -1.66
N ARG A 238 -28.93 4.13 -1.77
CA ARG A 238 -29.30 2.72 -1.61
C ARG A 238 -28.66 1.80 -2.65
N HIS A 239 -28.40 2.33 -3.85
CA HIS A 239 -27.80 1.60 -4.97
C HIS A 239 -26.28 1.46 -4.82
N ASP A 240 -25.64 2.33 -4.04
CA ASP A 240 -24.21 2.30 -3.76
C ASP A 240 -23.87 1.11 -2.86
N THR A 241 -22.70 0.53 -3.09
CA THR A 241 -22.21 -0.62 -2.32
C THR A 241 -21.12 -0.16 -1.37
N LEU A 242 -21.42 -0.17 -0.07
CA LEU A 242 -20.42 -0.01 1.00
C LEU A 242 -20.06 -1.41 1.53
N ALA A 243 -18.79 -1.77 1.48
CA ALA A 243 -18.27 -3.06 1.93
C ALA A 243 -17.20 -2.88 3.00
N ARG A 244 -17.02 -3.89 3.85
CA ARG A 244 -15.87 -3.99 4.75
C ARG A 244 -14.97 -5.13 4.29
N VAL A 245 -13.70 -4.81 4.04
CA VAL A 245 -12.77 -5.74 3.40
C VAL A 245 -11.95 -6.52 4.43
N GLY A 246 -11.71 -5.92 5.59
CA GLY A 246 -11.04 -6.53 6.74
C GLY A 246 -10.52 -5.46 7.69
N GLY A 247 -10.33 -5.79 8.97
CA GLY A 247 -9.78 -4.83 9.95
C GLY A 247 -10.58 -3.51 10.01
N ASP A 248 -9.89 -2.41 9.80
CA ASP A 248 -10.37 -1.03 9.70
C ASP A 248 -10.58 -0.53 8.26
N GLU A 249 -10.54 -1.43 7.27
CA GLU A 249 -10.65 -1.10 5.84
C GLU A 249 -12.08 -1.25 5.32
N PHE A 250 -12.57 -0.19 4.66
CA PHE A 250 -13.86 -0.12 3.99
C PHE A 250 -13.68 0.23 2.53
N VAL A 251 -14.57 -0.26 1.66
CA VAL A 251 -14.59 0.09 0.24
C VAL A 251 -15.98 0.54 -0.15
N LEU A 252 -16.06 1.69 -0.81
CA LEU A 252 -17.30 2.24 -1.33
C LEU A 252 -17.25 2.25 -2.85
N LEU A 253 -18.25 1.63 -3.47
CA LEU A 253 -18.50 1.63 -4.91
C LEU A 253 -19.73 2.50 -5.19
N ILE A 254 -19.54 3.55 -6.00
CA ILE A 254 -20.60 4.47 -6.42
C ILE A 254 -20.63 4.59 -7.94
N GLU A 255 -21.81 4.46 -8.53
CA GLU A 255 -22.04 4.80 -9.94
C GLU A 255 -22.11 6.33 -10.05
N LEU A 256 -21.49 6.90 -11.09
CA LEU A 256 -21.33 8.35 -11.23
C LEU A 256 -21.90 8.85 -12.56
N ASP A 257 -22.50 10.03 -12.51
CA ASP A 257 -22.84 10.81 -13.70
C ASP A 257 -21.65 11.69 -14.13
N ASP A 258 -20.95 12.32 -13.17
CA ASP A 258 -19.70 13.07 -13.38
C ASP A 258 -18.60 12.61 -12.40
N GLN A 259 -17.34 12.68 -12.83
CA GLN A 259 -16.18 12.41 -11.98
C GLN A 259 -16.11 13.34 -10.75
N GLN A 260 -16.61 14.57 -10.85
CA GLN A 260 -16.63 15.51 -9.71
C GLN A 260 -17.55 15.07 -8.56
N ASP A 261 -18.53 14.21 -8.84
CA ASP A 261 -19.42 13.69 -7.80
C ASP A 261 -18.66 12.79 -6.81
N ALA A 262 -17.63 12.08 -7.28
CA ALA A 262 -16.77 11.27 -6.42
C ALA A 262 -16.04 12.12 -5.37
N LEU A 263 -15.53 13.28 -5.77
CA LEU A 263 -14.85 14.20 -4.87
C LEU A 263 -15.79 14.67 -3.75
N THR A 264 -17.01 15.05 -4.13
CA THR A 264 -18.03 15.52 -3.19
C THR A 264 -18.39 14.45 -2.16
N VAL A 265 -18.56 13.19 -2.61
CA VAL A 265 -18.83 12.06 -1.70
C VAL A 265 -17.64 11.83 -0.77
N ALA A 266 -16.41 11.85 -1.28
CA ALA A 266 -15.22 11.64 -0.45
C ALA A 266 -15.06 12.72 0.64
N ILE A 267 -15.22 14.01 0.29
CA ILE A 267 -15.16 15.12 1.25
C ILE A 267 -16.23 14.94 2.35
N ARG A 268 -17.45 14.55 1.96
CA ARG A 268 -18.53 14.31 2.92
C ARG A 268 -18.17 13.17 3.88
N GLN A 269 -17.64 12.06 3.39
CA GLN A 269 -17.25 10.92 4.23
C GLN A 269 -16.14 11.27 5.22
N VAL A 270 -15.09 12.00 4.78
CA VAL A 270 -14.00 12.45 5.66
C VAL A 270 -14.52 13.37 6.77
N SER A 271 -15.35 14.36 6.39
CA SER A 271 -15.95 15.30 7.34
C SER A 271 -16.81 14.58 8.39
N GLU A 272 -17.62 13.62 7.94
CA GLU A 272 -18.55 12.92 8.82
C GLU A 272 -17.84 11.99 9.82
N ILE A 273 -16.78 11.30 9.41
CA ILE A 273 -15.99 10.44 10.32
C ILE A 273 -15.16 11.27 11.30
N SER A 274 -14.78 12.50 10.94
CA SER A 274 -14.05 13.40 11.84
C SER A 274 -14.88 13.84 13.07
N ASN A 275 -16.21 13.68 13.02
CA ASN A 275 -17.07 13.95 14.17
C ASN A 275 -16.82 12.92 15.30
N PRO A 276 -16.82 13.32 16.58
CA PRO A 276 -16.60 12.40 17.69
C PRO A 276 -17.58 11.21 17.73
N PHE A 277 -17.11 10.06 18.18
CA PHE A 277 -17.90 8.86 18.43
C PHE A 277 -18.11 8.69 19.93
N LEU A 278 -19.36 8.56 20.37
CA LEU A 278 -19.69 8.20 21.75
C LEU A 278 -19.85 6.67 21.84
N ILE A 279 -18.88 6.00 22.45
CA ILE A 279 -18.86 4.55 22.64
C ILE A 279 -18.87 4.25 24.15
N GLY A 280 -20.03 3.89 24.68
CA GLY A 280 -20.21 3.78 26.13
C GLY A 280 -20.03 5.15 26.80
N GLU A 281 -19.09 5.23 27.73
CA GLU A 281 -18.73 6.47 28.45
C GLU A 281 -17.57 7.24 27.78
N HIS A 282 -17.03 6.74 26.67
CA HIS A 282 -15.85 7.31 26.01
C HIS A 282 -16.23 8.13 24.77
N GLN A 283 -15.63 9.32 24.66
CA GLN A 283 -15.66 10.12 23.44
C GLN A 283 -14.37 9.87 22.66
N LEU A 284 -14.49 9.18 21.54
CA LEU A 284 -13.36 8.79 20.68
C LEU A 284 -13.34 9.67 19.42
N GLN A 285 -12.15 10.08 19.01
CA GLN A 285 -11.96 10.83 17.78
C GLN A 285 -10.98 10.06 16.88
N ILE A 286 -11.45 9.76 15.67
CA ILE A 286 -10.68 9.10 14.61
C ILE A 286 -10.85 9.90 13.32
N SER A 287 -9.98 9.67 12.34
CA SER A 287 -10.12 10.25 11.01
C SER A 287 -10.17 9.18 9.92
N LEU A 288 -10.43 9.61 8.68
CA LEU A 288 -10.57 8.72 7.53
C LEU A 288 -9.60 9.16 6.43
N SER A 289 -8.84 8.21 5.89
CA SER A 289 -8.03 8.42 4.68
C SER A 289 -8.64 7.66 3.50
N ILE A 290 -8.88 8.35 2.38
CA ILE A 290 -9.60 7.80 1.21
C ILE A 290 -8.74 7.84 -0.07
N GLY A 291 -8.62 6.71 -0.76
CA GLY A 291 -8.08 6.64 -2.12
C GLY A 291 -9.17 6.43 -3.16
N ILE A 292 -9.19 7.23 -4.22
CA ILE A 292 -10.28 7.25 -5.21
C ILE A 292 -9.78 6.79 -6.58
N CYS A 293 -10.38 5.73 -7.11
CA CYS A 293 -10.20 5.27 -8.50
C CYS A 293 -11.48 5.47 -9.31
N ILE A 294 -11.36 5.88 -10.58
CA ILE A 294 -12.47 6.03 -11.51
C ILE A 294 -12.30 5.01 -12.63
N TYR A 295 -13.34 4.21 -12.90
CA TYR A 295 -13.38 3.33 -14.07
C TYR A 295 -14.11 4.04 -15.23
N PRO A 296 -13.64 3.92 -16.49
CA PRO A 296 -12.54 3.07 -16.98
C PRO A 296 -11.13 3.70 -16.94
N GLY A 297 -10.94 4.90 -16.38
CA GLY A 297 -9.68 5.64 -16.47
C GLY A 297 -8.50 5.11 -15.64
N HIS A 298 -8.77 4.56 -14.45
CA HIS A 298 -7.77 4.22 -13.44
C HIS A 298 -7.53 2.69 -13.29
N GLY A 299 -7.95 1.89 -14.27
CA GLY A 299 -7.68 0.45 -14.30
C GLY A 299 -8.60 -0.31 -15.26
N ALA A 300 -8.10 -1.38 -15.87
CA ALA A 300 -8.85 -2.22 -16.80
C ALA A 300 -9.40 -3.50 -16.15
N THR A 301 -8.95 -3.83 -14.94
CA THR A 301 -9.39 -5.02 -14.21
C THR A 301 -9.83 -4.66 -12.79
N GLN A 302 -10.73 -5.48 -12.23
CA GLN A 302 -11.19 -5.35 -10.85
C GLN A 302 -10.01 -5.32 -9.83
N HIS A 303 -9.03 -6.20 -10.03
CA HIS A 303 -7.83 -6.25 -9.19
C HIS A 303 -7.01 -4.97 -9.29
N GLU A 304 -6.81 -4.46 -10.50
CA GLU A 304 -6.07 -3.22 -10.73
C GLU A 304 -6.76 -2.01 -10.11
N LEU A 305 -8.09 -1.90 -10.21
CA LEU A 305 -8.85 -0.82 -9.56
C LEU A 305 -8.69 -0.84 -8.03
N LEU A 306 -8.75 -2.02 -7.41
CA LEU A 306 -8.56 -2.16 -5.96
C LEU A 306 -7.13 -1.79 -5.53
N VAL A 307 -6.12 -2.26 -6.26
CA VAL A 307 -4.71 -1.96 -5.98
C VAL A 307 -4.42 -0.47 -6.15
N ASN A 308 -4.97 0.15 -7.20
CA ASN A 308 -4.77 1.57 -7.47
C ASN A 308 -5.49 2.44 -6.43
N ALA A 309 -6.69 2.03 -5.99
CA ALA A 309 -7.42 2.75 -4.94
C ALA A 309 -6.70 2.65 -3.58
N ASP A 310 -6.13 1.48 -3.26
CA ASP A 310 -5.29 1.27 -2.08
C ASP A 310 -4.01 2.15 -2.14
N ALA A 311 -3.33 2.19 -3.30
CA ALA A 311 -2.16 3.05 -3.49
C ALA A 311 -2.48 4.54 -3.29
N ALA A 312 -3.65 5.00 -3.76
CA ALA A 312 -4.12 6.36 -3.56
C ALA A 312 -4.45 6.66 -2.09
N MET A 313 -5.05 5.71 -1.37
CA MET A 313 -5.35 5.83 0.06
C MET A 313 -4.06 5.91 0.87
N TYR A 314 -3.07 5.08 0.54
CA TYR A 314 -1.76 5.13 1.18
C TYR A 314 -1.03 6.44 0.89
N HIS A 315 -1.17 7.00 -0.32
CA HIS A 315 -0.66 8.33 -0.63
C HIS A 315 -1.29 9.41 0.27
N THR A 316 -2.61 9.37 0.47
CA THR A 316 -3.30 10.26 1.43
C THR A 316 -2.75 10.12 2.85
N LYS A 317 -2.52 8.89 3.32
CA LYS A 317 -1.91 8.65 4.63
C LYS A 317 -0.51 9.24 4.74
N ALA A 318 0.29 9.13 3.68
CA ALA A 318 1.64 9.68 3.64
C ALA A 318 1.64 11.22 3.60
N ALA A 319 0.61 11.85 3.04
CA ALA A 319 0.46 13.29 2.91
C ALA A 319 -0.13 14.00 4.16
N GLY A 320 -0.33 13.29 5.27
CA GLY A 320 -0.82 13.88 6.53
C GLY A 320 -2.08 13.24 7.10
N LYS A 321 -2.64 12.19 6.46
CA LYS A 321 -3.89 11.51 6.85
C LYS A 321 -5.11 12.43 6.78
N ASN A 322 -6.29 11.95 7.21
CA ASN A 322 -7.54 12.73 7.28
C ASN A 322 -7.89 13.48 5.98
N GLY A 323 -8.05 12.75 4.89
CA GLY A 323 -8.24 13.37 3.59
C GLY A 323 -8.59 12.37 2.50
N HIS A 324 -8.41 12.80 1.25
CA HIS A 324 -8.64 11.97 0.09
C HIS A 324 -7.61 12.25 -1.01
N SER A 325 -7.38 11.29 -1.90
CA SER A 325 -6.56 11.47 -3.09
C SER A 325 -7.11 10.65 -4.25
N PHE A 326 -7.17 11.26 -5.44
CA PHE A 326 -7.39 10.49 -6.67
C PHE A 326 -6.14 9.70 -7.01
N PHE A 327 -6.33 8.49 -7.53
CA PHE A 327 -5.22 7.71 -8.04
C PHE A 327 -4.56 8.42 -9.22
N ASP A 328 -3.24 8.55 -9.11
CA ASP A 328 -2.36 8.92 -10.21
C ASP A 328 -1.34 7.78 -10.43
N VAL A 329 -0.94 7.55 -11.68
CA VAL A 329 0.00 6.48 -12.03
C VAL A 329 1.33 6.60 -11.25
N SER A 330 1.74 7.82 -10.89
CA SER A 330 2.92 8.07 -10.05
C SER A 330 2.84 7.46 -8.63
N MET A 331 1.63 7.21 -8.11
CA MET A 331 1.41 6.68 -6.75
C MET A 331 1.86 5.21 -6.63
N ASN A 332 1.68 4.40 -7.68
CA ASN A 332 2.16 3.02 -7.71
C ASN A 332 3.69 2.92 -7.70
N CYS A 333 4.36 3.89 -8.33
CA CYS A 333 5.82 4.01 -8.25
C CYS A 333 6.25 4.35 -6.83
N ASN A 334 5.53 5.24 -6.12
CA ASN A 334 5.89 5.66 -4.76
C ASN A 334 5.85 4.53 -3.73
N ALA A 335 4.86 3.64 -3.76
CA ALA A 335 4.80 2.52 -2.80
C ALA A 335 5.96 1.52 -2.98
N ARG A 336 6.27 1.13 -4.22
CA ARG A 336 7.43 0.27 -4.52
C ARG A 336 8.75 0.95 -4.20
N ASN A 337 8.88 2.22 -4.56
CA ASN A 337 10.06 3.02 -4.26
C ASN A 337 10.30 3.14 -2.75
N GLN A 338 9.25 3.26 -1.95
CA GLN A 338 9.35 3.31 -0.49
C GLN A 338 9.84 1.99 0.11
N LEU A 339 9.31 0.85 -0.36
CA LEU A 339 9.77 -0.47 0.08
C LEU A 339 11.23 -0.70 -0.29
N GLN A 340 11.61 -0.35 -1.52
CA GLN A 340 12.99 -0.43 -1.99
C GLN A 340 13.91 0.47 -1.14
N LEU A 341 13.53 1.73 -0.92
CA LEU A 341 14.29 2.69 -0.12
C LEU A 341 14.51 2.18 1.33
N SER A 342 13.51 1.53 1.92
CA SER A 342 13.63 0.92 3.26
C SER A 342 14.66 -0.22 3.28
N GLN A 343 14.70 -1.07 2.25
CA GLN A 343 15.71 -2.12 2.12
C GLN A 343 17.11 -1.54 1.87
N ASP A 344 17.19 -0.50 1.05
CA ASP A 344 18.43 0.19 0.72
C ASP A 344 19.02 0.89 1.95
N LEU A 345 18.20 1.52 2.80
CA LEU A 345 18.64 2.14 4.06
C LEU A 345 19.31 1.13 5.00
N ARG A 346 18.73 -0.07 5.16
CA ARG A 346 19.34 -1.15 5.96
C ARG A 346 20.68 -1.59 5.39
N THR A 347 20.79 -1.61 4.07
CA THR A 347 22.03 -1.98 3.37
C THR A 347 23.08 -0.89 3.50
N ALA A 348 22.67 0.39 3.43
CA ALA A 348 23.52 1.56 3.56
C ALA A 348 24.21 1.64 4.92
N LEU A 349 23.48 1.35 6.00
CA LEU A 349 24.03 1.26 7.35
C LEU A 349 25.15 0.21 7.44
N ARG A 350 24.94 -0.99 6.87
CA ARG A 350 25.94 -2.07 6.91
C ARG A 350 27.17 -1.78 6.06
N HIS A 351 27.00 -1.13 4.91
CA HIS A 351 28.07 -0.90 3.93
C HIS A 351 28.69 0.49 4.03
N LYS A 352 28.37 1.27 5.08
CA LYS A 352 28.92 2.61 5.32
C LYS A 352 28.72 3.57 4.14
N HIS A 353 27.51 3.60 3.58
CA HIS A 353 27.16 4.49 2.48
C HIS A 353 26.76 5.91 2.94
N PHE A 354 26.68 6.14 4.25
CA PHE A 354 26.43 7.47 4.80
C PHE A 354 27.72 8.28 4.89
N CYS A 355 27.61 9.58 4.67
CA CYS A 355 28.68 10.55 4.84
C CYS A 355 28.12 11.83 5.46
N LEU A 356 28.98 12.62 6.09
CA LEU A 356 28.63 13.94 6.62
C LEU A 356 29.19 15.02 5.71
N TYR A 357 28.35 15.99 5.42
CA TYR A 357 28.74 17.27 4.85
C TYR A 357 28.64 18.32 5.94
N TYR A 358 29.48 19.33 5.88
CA TYR A 358 29.60 20.34 6.92
C TYR A 358 29.28 21.70 6.33
N GLN A 359 28.33 22.41 6.93
CA GLN A 359 28.00 23.78 6.53
C GLN A 359 28.58 24.76 7.54
N PRO A 360 29.29 25.81 7.11
CA PRO A 360 29.98 26.70 8.05
C PRO A 360 29.01 27.64 8.75
N LYS A 361 29.26 27.88 10.04
CA LYS A 361 28.62 28.91 10.84
C LYS A 361 29.62 30.04 11.08
N PHE A 362 29.19 31.27 10.88
CA PHE A 362 30.02 32.47 11.07
C PHE A 362 29.46 33.36 12.16
N ASP A 363 30.35 33.96 12.94
CA ASP A 363 30.00 35.01 13.89
C ASP A 363 29.50 36.24 13.14
N ALA A 364 28.34 36.77 13.53
CA ALA A 364 27.66 37.82 12.79
C ALA A 364 28.41 39.17 12.82
N LEU A 365 29.22 39.41 13.85
CA LEU A 365 29.94 40.67 14.09
C LEU A 365 31.35 40.65 13.51
N SER A 366 32.14 39.64 13.87
CA SER A 366 33.54 39.48 13.45
C SER A 366 33.67 38.88 12.05
N GLY A 367 32.64 38.18 11.56
CA GLY A 367 32.69 37.46 10.29
C GLY A 367 33.64 36.25 10.31
N LEU A 368 34.12 35.83 11.48
CA LEU A 368 35.00 34.69 11.63
C LEU A 368 34.20 33.38 11.71
N PRO A 369 34.75 32.26 11.20
CA PRO A 369 34.13 30.95 11.34
C PRO A 369 34.16 30.49 12.80
N ILE A 370 33.04 30.00 13.29
CA ILE A 370 32.87 29.58 14.70
C ILE A 370 32.48 28.10 14.84
N GLY A 371 32.34 27.39 13.73
CA GLY A 371 31.92 25.99 13.75
C GLY A 371 31.21 25.57 12.48
N ALA A 372 30.53 24.43 12.57
CA ALA A 372 29.80 23.86 11.45
C ALA A 372 28.56 23.09 11.90
N GLU A 373 27.58 23.00 11.01
CA GLU A 373 26.49 22.03 11.13
C GLU A 373 26.82 20.76 10.34
N ALA A 374 26.68 19.61 10.98
CA ALA A 374 26.85 18.30 10.38
C ALA A 374 25.54 17.84 9.72
N LEU A 375 25.57 17.80 8.39
CA LEU A 375 24.44 17.47 7.55
C LEU A 375 24.62 16.08 6.95
N LEU A 376 23.73 15.16 7.33
CA LEU A 376 23.74 13.79 6.82
C LEU A 376 23.51 13.76 5.31
N ARG A 377 24.32 12.96 4.62
CA ARG A 377 24.15 12.61 3.21
C ARG A 377 24.24 11.10 3.04
N TRP A 378 23.56 10.60 2.02
CA TRP A 378 23.60 9.19 1.66
C TRP A 378 24.13 9.01 0.25
N ASN A 379 25.31 8.41 0.13
CA ASN A 379 25.89 8.04 -1.15
C ASN A 379 25.25 6.74 -1.66
N HIS A 380 24.12 6.86 -2.35
CA HIS A 380 23.38 5.73 -2.87
C HIS A 380 24.04 5.18 -4.14
N PRO A 381 24.28 3.86 -4.25
CA PRO A 381 25.01 3.27 -5.39
C PRO A 381 24.35 3.55 -6.75
N GLU A 382 23.01 3.53 -6.81
CA GLU A 382 22.27 3.79 -8.06
C GLU A 382 21.80 5.24 -8.24
N ARG A 383 21.52 5.97 -7.15
CA ARG A 383 20.87 7.29 -7.19
C ARG A 383 21.83 8.45 -6.91
N GLY A 384 23.10 8.15 -6.63
CA GLY A 384 24.10 9.15 -6.27
C GLY A 384 23.88 9.71 -4.86
N LEU A 385 24.33 10.95 -4.65
CA LEU A 385 24.25 11.61 -3.35
C LEU A 385 22.82 12.08 -3.06
N LEU A 386 22.21 11.52 -2.01
CA LEU A 386 20.87 11.87 -1.55
C LEU A 386 20.93 12.76 -0.30
N GLY A 387 20.07 13.78 -0.28
CA GLY A 387 19.83 14.64 0.89
C GLY A 387 18.86 14.03 1.90
N PRO A 388 18.84 14.54 3.14
CA PRO A 388 18.06 13.99 4.25
C PRO A 388 16.56 13.95 3.97
N ASP A 389 16.00 14.97 3.31
CA ASP A 389 14.57 15.09 2.99
C ASP A 389 13.99 13.87 2.24
N LEU A 390 14.85 13.15 1.51
CA LEU A 390 14.43 12.00 0.71
C LEU A 390 14.32 10.70 1.51
N PHE A 391 14.95 10.60 2.68
CA PHE A 391 15.05 9.32 3.40
C PHE A 391 14.86 9.37 4.93
N ILE A 392 14.96 10.54 5.57
CA ILE A 392 14.80 10.66 7.03
C ILE A 392 13.41 10.19 7.48
N ALA A 393 12.34 10.61 6.79
CA ALA A 393 10.97 10.17 7.11
C ALA A 393 10.81 8.64 7.03
N MET A 394 11.53 7.97 6.12
CA MET A 394 11.55 6.50 6.04
C MET A 394 12.38 5.88 7.17
N ALA A 395 13.52 6.47 7.50
CA ALA A 395 14.36 6.03 8.61
C ALA A 395 13.62 6.12 9.96
N GLU A 396 12.82 7.17 10.17
CA GLU A 396 11.98 7.33 11.36
C GLU A 396 10.87 6.28 11.42
N LYS A 397 10.11 6.12 10.33
CA LYS A 397 9.03 5.11 10.24
C LYS A 397 9.52 3.69 10.50
N THR A 398 10.77 3.39 10.12
CA THR A 398 11.37 2.06 10.28
C THR A 398 12.18 1.90 11.57
N GLY A 399 12.37 2.98 12.35
CA GLY A 399 13.21 3.01 13.54
C GLY A 399 14.73 2.99 13.26
N LEU A 400 15.15 2.95 11.99
CA LEU A 400 16.57 2.97 11.60
C LEU A 400 17.24 4.30 11.92
N ILE A 401 16.46 5.38 12.11
CA ILE A 401 16.96 6.70 12.47
C ILE A 401 17.78 6.68 13.77
N ILE A 402 17.52 5.76 14.69
CA ILE A 402 18.29 5.63 15.93
C ILE A 402 19.73 5.21 15.60
N GLN A 403 19.91 4.13 14.84
CA GLN A 403 21.23 3.63 14.44
C GLN A 403 21.98 4.61 13.53
N ILE A 404 21.27 5.27 12.61
CA ILE A 404 21.84 6.33 11.76
C ILE A 404 22.32 7.47 12.66
N GLY A 405 21.50 7.89 13.61
CA GLY A 405 21.82 8.93 14.58
C GLY A 405 23.07 8.65 15.42
N GLU A 406 23.21 7.43 15.92
CA GLU A 406 24.41 7.01 16.66
C GLU A 406 25.67 7.10 15.79
N TRP A 407 25.57 6.69 14.52
CA TRP A 407 26.66 6.83 13.56
C TRP A 407 26.98 8.30 13.25
N VAL A 408 25.96 9.15 13.08
CA VAL A 408 26.13 10.60 12.84
C VAL A 408 26.85 11.25 14.02
N LEU A 409 26.43 10.97 15.26
CA LEU A 409 27.06 11.50 16.47
C LEU A 409 28.52 11.07 16.57
N ASP A 410 28.82 9.78 16.31
CA ASP A 410 30.18 9.25 16.34
C ASP A 410 31.08 9.93 15.31
N GLU A 411 30.63 10.05 14.07
CA GLU A 411 31.40 10.65 12.98
C GLU A 411 31.57 12.17 13.15
N ALA A 412 30.54 12.88 13.61
CA ALA A 412 30.62 14.31 13.91
C ALA A 412 31.63 14.57 15.06
N CYS A 413 31.58 13.78 16.13
CA CYS A 413 32.53 13.92 17.24
C CYS A 413 33.97 13.59 16.81
N ARG A 414 34.15 12.53 15.99
CA ARG A 414 35.45 12.20 15.39
C ARG A 414 36.00 13.37 14.60
N GLN A 415 35.20 13.94 13.68
CA GLN A 415 35.64 15.03 12.83
C GLN A 415 35.93 16.31 13.60
N MET A 416 35.08 16.67 14.57
CA MET A 416 35.29 17.84 15.41
C MET A 416 36.55 17.70 16.27
N ARG A 417 36.87 16.47 16.72
CA ARG A 417 38.13 16.22 17.42
C ARG A 417 39.36 16.48 16.55
N GLU A 418 39.31 16.12 15.27
CA GLU A 418 40.41 16.42 14.34
C GLU A 418 40.61 17.92 14.20
N TRP A 419 39.54 18.68 13.95
CA TRP A 419 39.61 20.15 13.87
C TRP A 419 40.07 20.79 15.19
N TYR A 420 39.65 20.23 16.32
CA TYR A 420 40.10 20.66 17.64
C TYR A 420 41.63 20.54 17.77
N THR A 421 42.21 19.43 17.32
CA THR A 421 43.67 19.21 17.35
C THR A 421 44.44 20.06 16.35
N GLU A 422 43.78 20.51 15.27
CA GLU A 422 44.34 21.43 14.28
C GLU A 422 44.34 22.91 14.73
N GLY A 423 43.78 23.21 15.91
CA GLY A 423 43.81 24.55 16.53
C GLY A 423 42.45 25.23 16.62
N TYR A 424 41.39 24.63 16.09
CA TYR A 424 40.01 25.16 16.15
C TYR A 424 39.30 24.79 17.46
N SER A 425 39.96 24.99 18.60
CA SER A 425 39.44 24.59 19.92
C SER A 425 38.23 25.39 20.40
N HIS A 426 37.89 26.47 19.71
CA HIS A 426 36.76 27.35 19.99
C HIS A 426 35.51 27.03 19.13
N TRP A 427 35.64 26.09 18.18
CA TRP A 427 34.55 25.70 17.30
C TRP A 427 33.56 24.76 17.96
N ARG A 428 32.34 24.79 17.43
CA ARG A 428 31.26 23.88 17.79
C ARG A 428 30.76 23.15 16.55
N ILE A 429 30.47 21.86 16.72
CA ILE A 429 29.76 21.08 15.70
C ILE A 429 28.31 20.87 16.13
N SER A 430 27.38 21.23 15.25
CA SER A 430 25.96 21.02 15.45
C SER A 430 25.50 19.71 14.82
N VAL A 431 24.67 18.95 15.53
CA VAL A 431 24.07 17.70 15.06
C VAL A 431 22.56 17.70 15.33
N ASN A 432 21.78 17.49 14.28
CA ASN A 432 20.33 17.34 14.35
C ASN A 432 19.90 16.02 15.00
N LEU A 433 18.91 16.08 15.90
CA LEU A 433 18.28 14.94 16.52
C LEU A 433 16.81 14.84 16.13
N SER A 434 16.41 13.67 15.63
CA SER A 434 14.99 13.36 15.42
C SER A 434 14.24 13.21 16.74
N ALA A 435 12.92 13.43 16.72
CA ALA A 435 12.04 13.20 17.86
C ALA A 435 12.08 11.75 18.38
N LEU A 436 12.34 10.78 17.50
CA LEU A 436 12.45 9.38 17.89
C LEU A 436 13.78 9.09 18.61
N GLN A 437 14.89 9.68 18.14
CA GLN A 437 16.19 9.59 18.84
C GLN A 437 16.14 10.27 20.20
N PHE A 438 15.50 11.45 20.28
CA PHE A 438 15.39 12.22 21.52
C PHE A 438 14.67 11.45 22.63
N ARG A 439 13.61 10.70 22.28
CA ARG A 439 12.85 9.86 23.21
C ARG A 439 13.53 8.51 23.51
N HIS A 440 14.62 8.19 22.83
CA HIS A 440 15.32 6.93 23.07
C HIS A 440 16.05 6.96 24.42
N SER A 441 15.76 6.00 25.30
CA SER A 441 16.30 5.95 26.66
C SER A 441 17.84 5.84 26.71
N GLY A 442 18.46 5.34 25.64
CA GLY A 442 19.92 5.22 25.51
C GLY A 442 20.65 6.52 25.11
N LEU A 443 19.94 7.58 24.67
CA LEU A 443 20.58 8.76 24.06
C LEU A 443 21.69 9.37 24.92
N VAL A 444 21.40 9.65 26.20
CA VAL A 444 22.36 10.27 27.11
C VAL A 444 23.62 9.42 27.28
N ALA A 445 23.47 8.09 27.37
CA ALA A 445 24.60 7.18 27.46
C ALA A 445 25.41 7.17 26.16
N THR A 446 24.73 7.11 25.01
CA THR A 446 25.39 7.13 23.70
C THR A 446 26.20 8.42 23.49
N VAL A 447 25.65 9.59 23.85
CA VAL A 447 26.37 10.86 23.78
C VAL A 447 27.59 10.86 24.71
N ALA A 448 27.44 10.42 25.97
CA ALA A 448 28.53 10.36 26.93
C ALA A 448 29.67 9.44 26.45
N ASP A 449 29.32 8.25 25.98
CA ASP A 449 30.29 7.27 25.46
C ASP A 449 31.01 7.79 24.22
N THR A 450 30.31 8.55 23.36
CA THR A 450 30.88 9.10 22.12
C THR A 450 31.87 10.23 22.42
N LEU A 451 31.50 11.18 23.29
CA LEU A 451 32.41 12.23 23.75
C LEU A 451 33.66 11.66 24.42
N ALA A 452 33.49 10.64 25.27
CA ALA A 452 34.60 9.96 25.94
C ALA A 452 35.52 9.23 24.96
N ARG A 453 34.94 8.53 23.97
CA ARG A 453 35.68 7.78 22.93
C ARG A 453 36.60 8.69 22.11
N HIS A 454 36.10 9.86 21.72
CA HIS A 454 36.86 10.82 20.90
C HIS A 454 37.61 11.86 21.74
N GLN A 455 37.49 11.83 23.06
CA GLN A 455 38.09 12.80 23.99
C GLN A 455 37.74 14.25 23.61
N LEU A 456 36.50 14.47 23.16
CA LEU A 456 36.01 15.77 22.75
C LEU A 456 35.41 16.49 23.97
N PRO A 457 35.81 17.75 24.26
CA PRO A 457 35.11 18.56 25.25
C PRO A 457 33.63 18.70 24.90
N ALA A 458 32.75 18.54 25.88
CA ALA A 458 31.29 18.54 25.65
C ALA A 458 30.78 19.84 25.01
N ASN A 459 31.41 20.97 25.34
CA ASN A 459 31.06 22.29 24.81
C ASN A 459 31.42 22.50 23.33
N CYS A 460 32.09 21.54 22.69
CA CYS A 460 32.33 21.52 21.25
C CYS A 460 31.21 20.81 20.47
N LEU A 461 30.26 20.16 21.15
CA LEU A 461 29.11 19.50 20.52
C LEU A 461 27.82 20.25 20.88
N THR A 462 27.09 20.66 19.86
CA THR A 462 25.74 21.22 19.97
C THR A 462 24.73 20.21 19.44
N LEU A 463 23.71 19.88 20.24
CA LEU A 463 22.60 19.05 19.79
C LEU A 463 21.42 19.94 19.43
N GLU A 464 20.92 19.78 18.21
CA GLU A 464 19.82 20.56 17.66
C GLU A 464 18.54 19.72 17.73
N ILE A 465 17.50 20.28 18.34
CA ILE A 465 16.16 19.67 18.44
C ILE A 465 15.11 20.65 17.98
N THR A 466 14.12 20.18 17.24
CA THR A 466 13.02 21.04 16.79
C THR A 466 12.17 21.50 17.96
N GLU A 467 11.58 22.69 17.82
CA GLU A 467 10.63 23.26 18.78
C GLU A 467 9.53 22.25 19.18
N THR A 468 8.92 21.59 18.20
CA THR A 468 7.86 20.59 18.41
C THR A 468 8.36 19.40 19.25
N THR A 469 9.61 18.95 19.01
CA THR A 469 10.21 17.85 19.77
C THR A 469 10.44 18.23 21.23
N ALA A 470 10.86 19.46 21.49
CA ALA A 470 11.03 19.96 22.85
C ALA A 470 9.71 20.04 23.62
N MET A 471 8.60 20.33 22.92
CA MET A 471 7.29 20.62 23.51
C MET A 471 6.31 19.43 23.59
N ASP A 472 6.54 18.32 22.88
CA ASP A 472 5.64 17.15 22.84
C ASP A 472 5.34 16.56 24.24
N ASP A 473 6.38 16.26 25.02
CA ASP A 473 6.30 15.84 26.44
C ASP A 473 7.28 16.66 27.28
N ALA A 474 6.88 17.89 27.62
CA ALA A 474 7.78 18.89 28.19
C ALA A 474 8.48 18.44 29.48
N ASP A 475 7.82 17.70 30.37
CA ASP A 475 8.42 17.24 31.63
C ASP A 475 9.47 16.14 31.40
N ALA A 476 9.18 15.16 30.52
CA ALA A 476 10.14 14.14 30.16
C ALA A 476 11.32 14.72 29.36
N SER A 477 11.04 15.62 28.42
CA SER A 477 12.03 16.35 27.63
C SER A 477 12.98 17.15 28.52
N LEU A 478 12.45 17.88 29.50
CA LEU A 478 13.26 18.62 30.48
C LEU A 478 14.23 17.72 31.24
N GLY A 479 13.79 16.51 31.64
CA GLY A 479 14.64 15.54 32.31
C GLY A 479 15.83 15.10 31.46
N VAL A 480 15.61 14.86 30.16
CA VAL A 480 16.69 14.49 29.23
C VAL A 480 17.62 15.67 28.95
N LEU A 481 17.06 16.85 28.68
CA LEU A 481 17.83 18.06 28.36
C LEU A 481 18.70 18.51 29.54
N ASN A 482 18.20 18.46 30.77
CA ASN A 482 18.99 18.78 31.95
C ASN A 482 20.19 17.83 32.09
N ARG A 483 20.01 16.53 31.86
CA ARG A 483 21.12 15.56 31.90
C ARG A 483 22.17 15.83 30.82
N LEU A 484 21.75 16.21 29.62
CA LEU A 484 22.67 16.59 28.54
C LEU A 484 23.39 17.91 28.85
N SER A 485 22.69 18.90 29.40
CA SER A 485 23.26 20.18 29.81
C SER A 485 24.24 20.04 30.98
N GLU A 486 23.94 19.19 31.97
CA GLU A 486 24.82 18.87 33.10
C GLU A 486 26.15 18.24 32.68
N MET A 487 26.18 17.56 31.52
CA MET A 487 27.42 17.06 30.91
C MET A 487 28.27 18.18 30.27
N GLY A 488 27.71 19.39 30.12
CA GLY A 488 28.36 20.54 29.52
C GLY A 488 28.21 20.64 28.00
N LEU A 489 27.23 19.96 27.41
CA LEU A 489 26.89 20.12 25.99
C LEU A 489 26.08 21.38 25.75
N ASP A 490 26.23 21.96 24.57
CA ASP A 490 25.35 23.02 24.10
C ASP A 490 24.08 22.42 23.51
N LEU A 491 22.93 23.02 23.81
CA LEU A 491 21.62 22.62 23.30
C LEU A 491 21.04 23.77 22.47
N SER A 492 20.54 23.43 21.28
CA SER A 492 19.98 24.41 20.35
C SER A 492 18.55 24.02 19.96
N ILE A 493 17.67 25.01 19.90
CA ILE A 493 16.28 24.84 19.47
C ILE A 493 16.18 25.24 18.01
N ASP A 494 15.84 24.28 17.17
CA ASP A 494 15.73 24.43 15.72
C ASP A 494 14.30 24.72 15.27
N ASP A 495 14.18 25.28 14.07
CA ASP A 495 12.91 25.68 13.42
C ASP A 495 12.02 26.59 14.28
N PHE A 496 12.62 27.45 15.11
CA PHE A 496 11.88 28.25 16.09
C PHE A 496 10.96 29.29 15.41
N GLY A 497 9.69 29.32 15.83
CA GLY A 497 8.69 30.25 15.30
C GLY A 497 7.72 29.61 14.30
N THR A 498 7.95 28.36 13.90
CA THR A 498 7.01 27.60 13.05
C THR A 498 5.90 26.90 13.85
N GLY A 499 6.04 26.81 15.18
CA GLY A 499 5.11 26.14 16.09
C GLY A 499 4.42 27.06 17.11
N TYR A 500 3.57 26.47 17.97
CA TYR A 500 2.90 27.16 19.08
C TYR A 500 3.76 27.08 20.35
N SER A 501 4.78 27.92 20.46
CA SER A 501 5.62 27.98 21.66
C SER A 501 4.90 28.62 22.86
N SER A 502 4.94 27.93 23.99
CA SER A 502 4.72 28.58 25.29
C SER A 502 6.04 29.16 25.78
N LEU A 503 6.16 30.50 25.75
CA LEU A 503 7.31 31.23 26.29
C LEU A 503 7.67 30.83 27.72
N MET A 504 6.68 30.36 28.49
CA MET A 504 6.88 29.89 29.86
C MET A 504 7.68 28.58 29.92
N TYR A 505 7.48 27.68 28.96
CA TYR A 505 8.27 26.44 28.84
C TYR A 505 9.64 26.72 28.27
N LEU A 506 9.75 27.60 27.26
CA LEU A 506 11.04 27.99 26.69
C LEU A 506 12.01 28.51 27.76
N LYS A 507 11.52 29.31 28.71
CA LYS A 507 12.31 29.80 29.86
C LYS A 507 12.86 28.69 30.77
N ARG A 508 12.23 27.52 30.80
CA ARG A 508 12.63 26.38 31.64
C ARG A 508 13.62 25.45 30.95
N LEU A 509 13.68 25.47 29.61
CA LEU A 509 14.56 24.60 28.85
C LEU A 509 16.02 25.05 29.05
N PRO A 510 16.96 24.14 29.33
CA PRO A 510 18.38 24.46 29.46
C PRO A 510 19.03 24.61 28.07
N ALA A 511 18.41 25.40 27.19
CA ALA A 511 18.95 25.71 25.87
C ALA A 511 20.02 26.80 25.96
N ASN A 512 20.96 26.76 25.03
CA ASN A 512 22.02 27.76 24.88
C ASN A 512 21.84 28.60 23.61
N GLU A 513 21.07 28.07 22.66
CA GLU A 513 20.95 28.60 21.31
C GLU A 513 19.53 28.43 20.77
N ILE A 514 19.09 29.38 19.94
CA ILE A 514 17.88 29.30 19.13
C ILE A 514 18.25 29.57 17.67
N LYS A 515 17.72 28.77 16.76
CA LYS A 515 17.88 28.92 15.31
C LYS A 515 16.58 29.45 14.70
N ILE A 516 16.71 30.52 13.93
CA ILE A 516 15.62 31.13 13.16
C ILE A 516 15.52 30.38 11.84
N ASP A 517 14.34 29.78 11.57
CA ASP A 517 14.11 29.03 10.34
C ASP A 517 14.33 29.88 9.09
N ARG A 518 14.89 29.24 8.06
CA ARG A 518 15.17 29.86 6.75
C ARG A 518 13.94 30.47 6.08
N GLY A 519 12.73 29.98 6.39
CA GLY A 519 11.47 30.49 5.84
C GLY A 519 11.29 31.96 6.15
N PHE A 520 11.55 32.38 7.39
CA PHE A 520 11.45 33.78 7.81
C PHE A 520 12.58 34.63 7.23
N VAL A 521 13.78 34.07 7.04
CA VAL A 521 14.95 34.80 6.52
C VAL A 521 14.85 35.07 5.03
N ARG A 522 14.31 34.13 4.25
CA ARG A 522 14.19 34.25 2.79
C ARG A 522 13.38 35.47 2.38
N ASP A 523 12.29 35.73 3.09
CA ASP A 523 11.27 36.70 2.70
C ASP A 523 11.48 38.11 3.34
N LEU A 524 12.57 38.29 4.10
CA LEU A 524 12.98 39.57 4.76
C LEU A 524 13.08 40.79 3.85
N GLU A 525 13.36 40.61 2.56
CA GLU A 525 13.57 41.72 1.62
C GLU A 525 12.27 42.34 1.11
N HIS A 526 11.16 41.60 1.18
CA HIS A 526 9.90 41.97 0.51
C HIS A 526 8.69 42.00 1.45
N ASP A 527 8.76 41.32 2.60
CA ASP A 527 7.66 41.23 3.57
C ASP A 527 8.00 41.94 4.90
N THR A 528 7.14 42.90 5.30
CA THR A 528 7.29 43.61 6.57
C THR A 528 6.89 42.76 7.77
N ASP A 529 6.06 41.74 7.56
CA ASP A 529 5.55 40.89 8.64
C ASP A 529 6.64 39.90 9.09
N ASP A 530 7.40 39.30 8.16
CA ASP A 530 8.53 38.41 8.49
C ASP A 530 9.66 39.18 9.20
N ALA A 531 9.94 40.42 8.77
CA ALA A 531 10.90 41.27 9.46
C ALA A 531 10.48 41.56 10.92
N ALA A 532 9.18 41.73 11.19
CA ALA A 532 8.65 41.91 12.54
C ALA A 532 8.75 40.63 13.36
N ILE A 533 8.48 39.46 12.77
CA ILE A 533 8.60 38.15 13.43
C ILE A 533 10.05 37.88 13.80
N VAL A 534 11.00 38.04 12.87
CA VAL A 534 12.43 37.86 13.13
C VAL A 534 12.90 38.80 14.24
N SER A 535 12.45 40.07 14.24
CA SER A 535 12.74 41.03 15.31
C SER A 535 12.20 40.58 16.68
N ALA A 536 11.00 40.00 16.71
CA ALA A 536 10.42 39.46 17.93
C ALA A 536 11.19 38.23 18.44
N ILE A 537 11.58 37.31 17.55
CA ILE A 537 12.37 36.12 17.90
C ILE A 537 13.72 36.55 18.48
N VAL A 538 14.41 37.50 17.85
CA VAL A 538 15.68 38.04 18.35
C VAL A 538 15.50 38.67 19.73
N ALA A 539 14.46 39.46 19.94
CA ALA A 539 14.18 40.07 21.24
C ALA A 539 13.90 39.01 22.33
N VAL A 540 13.20 37.92 22.00
CA VAL A 540 12.96 36.80 22.92
C VAL A 540 14.25 36.07 23.25
N GLY A 541 15.09 35.75 22.25
CA GLY A 541 16.38 35.09 22.46
C GLY A 541 17.29 35.91 23.38
N GLN A 542 17.40 37.22 23.14
CA GLN A 542 18.17 38.14 23.99
C GLN A 542 17.61 38.21 25.42
N ALA A 543 16.29 38.30 25.58
CA ALA A 543 15.65 38.35 26.90
C ALA A 543 15.85 37.06 27.72
N LEU A 544 16.05 35.92 27.04
CA LEU A 544 16.34 34.63 27.66
C LEU A 544 17.85 34.32 27.73
N ASN A 545 18.70 35.25 27.27
CA ASN A 545 20.16 35.09 27.22
C ASN A 545 20.60 33.85 26.42
N LEU A 546 19.92 33.62 25.28
CA LEU A 546 20.20 32.55 24.33
C LEU A 546 20.95 33.15 23.13
N ARG A 547 21.90 32.38 22.57
CA ARG A 547 22.57 32.75 21.32
C ARG A 547 21.60 32.58 20.16
N ILE A 548 21.60 33.52 19.23
CA ILE A 548 20.66 33.52 18.11
C ILE A 548 21.42 33.25 16.82
N VAL A 549 21.01 32.18 16.13
CA VAL A 549 21.53 31.79 14.83
C VAL A 549 20.47 32.02 13.77
N ALA A 550 20.80 32.73 12.70
CA ALA A 550 19.90 32.89 11.56
C ALA A 550 20.32 31.98 10.41
N GLU A 551 19.38 31.16 9.93
CA GLU A 551 19.61 30.21 8.84
C GLU A 551 19.14 30.74 7.48
N GLY A 552 19.67 30.17 6.41
CA GLY A 552 19.23 30.49 5.05
C GLY A 552 19.62 31.89 4.58
N VAL A 553 20.72 32.46 5.10
CA VAL A 553 21.26 33.73 4.61
C VAL A 553 21.82 33.58 3.20
N GLU A 554 21.17 34.18 2.22
CA GLU A 554 21.53 34.10 0.80
C GLU A 554 22.01 35.43 0.22
N THR A 555 21.65 36.57 0.83
CA THR A 555 22.02 37.91 0.34
C THR A 555 22.79 38.74 1.38
N THR A 556 23.67 39.62 0.91
CA THR A 556 24.39 40.56 1.79
C THR A 556 23.45 41.51 2.53
N LEU A 557 22.24 41.77 2.00
CA LEU A 557 21.24 42.60 2.65
C LEU A 557 20.66 41.87 3.87
N GLN A 558 20.26 40.60 3.71
CA GLN A 558 19.83 39.75 4.82
C GLN A 558 20.90 39.67 5.90
N GLN A 559 22.16 39.42 5.51
CA GLN A 559 23.29 39.38 6.44
C GLN A 559 23.39 40.66 7.26
N ARG A 560 23.40 41.84 6.61
CA ARG A 560 23.50 43.14 7.30
C ARG A 560 22.32 43.40 8.21
N PHE A 561 21.11 43.07 7.77
CA PHE A 561 19.89 43.23 8.55
C PHE A 561 19.95 42.39 9.83
N LEU A 562 20.28 41.10 9.71
CA LEU A 562 20.36 40.16 10.83
C LEU A 562 21.49 40.52 11.81
N THR A 563 22.65 40.93 11.32
CA THR A 563 23.74 41.45 12.16
C THR A 563 23.31 42.70 12.92
N HIS A 564 22.62 43.65 12.27
CA HIS A 564 22.16 44.88 12.92
C HIS A 564 21.08 44.62 13.97
N LEU A 565 20.21 43.65 13.71
CA LEU A 565 19.15 43.24 14.62
C LEU A 565 19.70 42.58 15.89
N GLY A 566 20.94 42.06 15.83
CA GLY A 566 21.63 41.47 16.97
C GLY A 566 21.59 39.95 16.99
N CYS A 567 21.57 39.30 15.83
CA CYS A 567 21.88 37.86 15.74
C CYS A 567 23.37 37.65 16.07
N ASP A 568 23.69 36.58 16.79
CA ASP A 568 25.06 36.24 17.18
C ASP A 568 25.79 35.51 16.05
N SER A 569 25.09 34.66 15.30
CA SER A 569 25.70 33.84 14.26
C SER A 569 24.81 33.69 13.03
N LEU A 570 25.43 33.49 11.88
CA LEU A 570 24.77 33.41 10.59
C LEU A 570 25.19 32.15 9.85
N GLN A 571 24.23 31.54 9.15
CA GLN A 571 24.44 30.36 8.31
C GLN A 571 23.61 30.49 7.03
N GLY A 572 24.20 30.13 5.89
CA GLY A 572 23.49 30.15 4.62
C GLY A 572 24.42 30.09 3.41
N PHE A 573 23.84 30.03 2.22
CA PHE A 573 24.59 29.85 0.96
C PHE A 573 25.44 31.07 0.57
N LEU A 574 25.14 32.25 1.11
CA LEU A 574 26.03 33.41 0.97
C LEU A 574 27.41 33.13 1.59
N LEU A 575 27.43 32.40 2.72
CA LEU A 575 28.61 32.20 3.56
C LEU A 575 29.36 30.91 3.20
N GLY A 576 28.61 29.87 2.82
CA GLY A 576 29.19 28.62 2.36
C GLY A 576 28.14 27.54 2.14
N HIS A 577 28.36 26.72 1.12
CA HIS A 577 27.56 25.52 0.90
C HIS A 577 28.04 24.37 1.81
N PRO A 578 27.18 23.38 2.08
CA PRO A 578 27.61 22.14 2.73
C PRO A 578 28.68 21.42 1.89
N LEU A 579 29.81 21.07 2.51
CA LEU A 579 30.96 20.45 1.84
C LEU A 579 31.51 19.25 2.63
N PRO A 580 32.22 18.30 1.99
CA PRO A 580 33.00 17.30 2.70
C PRO A 580 34.07 17.93 3.60
N ALA A 581 34.48 17.26 4.68
CA ALA A 581 35.37 17.81 5.71
C ALA A 581 36.67 18.45 5.17
N GLU A 582 37.32 17.80 4.20
CA GLU A 582 38.57 18.29 3.60
C GLU A 582 38.35 19.60 2.85
N GLN A 583 37.36 19.64 1.95
CA GLN A 583 37.01 20.83 1.16
C GLN A 583 36.49 21.96 2.06
N PHE A 584 35.71 21.62 3.08
CA PHE A 584 35.23 22.56 4.08
C PHE A 584 36.40 23.32 4.72
N LEU A 585 37.42 22.61 5.19
CA LEU A 585 38.53 23.24 5.89
C LEU A 585 39.43 24.07 4.96
N GLU A 586 39.59 23.63 3.71
CA GLU A 586 40.28 24.40 2.66
C GLU A 586 39.59 25.75 2.41
N ASP A 587 38.26 25.73 2.25
CA ASP A 587 37.46 26.94 2.03
C ASP A 587 37.49 27.88 3.23
N ILE A 588 37.46 27.34 4.45
CA ILE A 588 37.60 28.14 5.67
C ILE A 588 38.97 28.82 5.74
N ARG A 589 40.07 28.09 5.51
CA ARG A 589 41.42 28.68 5.52
C ARG A 589 41.59 29.77 4.47
N ALA A 590 40.98 29.59 3.29
CA ALA A 590 40.94 30.60 2.25
C ALA A 590 40.12 31.84 2.67
N ALA A 591 39.00 31.65 3.36
CA ALA A 591 38.19 32.74 3.91
C ALA A 591 38.95 33.53 5.01
N GLU A 592 39.57 32.84 5.96
CA GLU A 592 40.38 33.46 7.04
C GLU A 592 41.54 34.29 6.46
N SER A 593 42.21 33.76 5.43
CA SER A 593 43.30 34.47 4.76
C SER A 593 42.82 35.76 4.07
N ARG A 594 41.63 35.75 3.46
CA ARG A 594 41.02 36.95 2.85
C ARG A 594 40.68 38.01 3.90
N ILE A 595 40.06 37.60 5.01
CA ILE A 595 39.70 38.51 6.12
C ILE A 595 40.96 39.16 6.71
N ALA A 596 42.04 38.39 6.89
CA ALA A 596 43.31 38.91 7.38
C ALA A 596 43.94 39.96 6.43
N LEU A 597 43.85 39.74 5.12
CA LEU A 597 44.33 40.70 4.11
C LEU A 597 43.51 41.99 4.09
N ASP A 598 42.18 41.88 4.15
CA ASP A 598 41.27 43.04 4.17
C ASP A 598 41.46 43.88 5.44
N ALA A 599 41.69 43.24 6.59
CA ALA A 599 42.00 43.92 7.85
C ALA A 599 43.33 44.70 7.76
N GLN A 600 44.37 44.10 7.17
CA GLN A 600 45.67 44.77 6.96
C GLN A 600 45.57 45.95 5.98
N GLU A 601 44.79 45.84 4.91
CA GLU A 601 44.57 46.96 4.00
C GLU A 601 43.77 48.10 4.65
N SER A 602 42.81 47.77 5.50
CA SER A 602 42.02 48.76 6.24
C SER A 602 42.86 49.51 7.28
N GLU A 603 43.71 48.81 8.03
CA GLU A 603 44.67 49.42 8.97
C GLU A 603 45.74 50.26 8.26
N ALA A 604 46.22 49.81 7.10
CA ALA A 604 47.17 50.56 6.28
C ALA A 604 46.54 51.84 5.72
N LYS A 605 45.27 51.80 5.31
CA LYS A 605 44.51 53.00 4.89
C LYS A 605 44.22 53.93 6.06
N ALA A 606 43.89 53.39 7.24
CA ALA A 606 43.65 54.19 8.45
C ALA A 606 44.92 54.86 8.98
N SER A 607 46.10 54.24 8.81
CA SER A 607 47.40 54.82 9.19
C SER A 607 47.96 55.81 8.16
N ALA A 608 47.38 55.88 6.95
CA ALA A 608 47.77 56.80 5.88
C ALA A 608 46.97 58.13 5.89
N PHE A 609 45.93 58.22 6.73
CA PHE A 609 45.22 59.45 7.09
C PHE A 609 45.68 59.96 8.45
#